data_AF-A0A6C0HPG7-F1
#
_entry.id   AF-A0A6C0HPG7-F1
#
_cell.length_a   1.000
_cell.length_b   1.000
_cell.length_c   1.000
_cell.angle_alpha   90.00
_cell.angle_beta   90.00
_cell.angle_gamma   90.00
#
_symmetry.space_group_name_H-M   'P 1'
#
loop_
_entity.id
_entity.type
_entity.pdbx_description
1 polymer ?
#
loop_
_entity_poly.entity_id
_entity_poly.type
_entity_poly.pdbx_seq_one_letter_code
_entity_poly.pdbx_strand_id
1 'polypeptide(L)'
;MDDQLITEITLECLMNKQQYAKHCGQNTTTKKDSIRKDKKFYKKRIFDLTKRLLNNEKPETMYPDVGSAFDSYARVCIEYFKILDKSDIIQEDYAEINADSLNKLPADPSYNAVEESMLMMRSIKITEPNALEKLVKRTSAKLEKKPIIPLQKDINLKDPNLKNKGISKKNNINSKYEETHEKDNSKKTGQTENPKNNEKTK
;
A
#
# COMPACT_ATOMS: atom_id res chain seq x y z
N MET A 1 -19.64 10.87 46.87
CA MET A 1 -18.30 10.57 46.33
C MET A 1 -18.15 9.08 46.46
N ASP A 2 -18.11 8.35 45.35
CA ASP A 2 -18.23 6.89 45.38
C ASP A 2 -17.01 6.26 46.04
N ASP A 3 -17.18 5.70 47.24
CA ASP A 3 -16.14 4.96 47.97
C ASP A 3 -15.50 3.85 47.11
N GLN A 4 -16.26 3.32 46.15
CA GLN A 4 -15.79 2.36 45.16
C GLN A 4 -14.69 2.93 44.25
N LEU A 5 -14.85 4.17 43.80
CA LEU A 5 -13.87 4.86 42.96
C LEU A 5 -12.58 5.14 43.75
N ILE A 6 -12.74 5.60 45.00
CA ILE A 6 -11.61 5.85 45.92
C ILE A 6 -10.85 4.55 46.18
N THR A 7 -11.56 3.45 46.39
CA THR A 7 -10.97 2.13 46.62
C THR A 7 -10.21 1.63 45.38
N GLU A 8 -10.75 1.82 44.18
CA GLU A 8 -10.10 1.42 42.92
C GLU A 8 -8.80 2.20 42.67
N ILE A 9 -8.83 3.52 42.84
CA ILE A 9 -7.65 4.38 42.72
C ILE A 9 -6.60 4.04 43.78
N THR A 10 -7.04 3.80 45.02
CA THR A 10 -6.14 3.42 46.13
C THR A 10 -5.47 2.08 45.84
N LEU A 11 -6.21 1.12 45.31
CA LEU A 11 -5.68 -0.18 44.92
C LEU A 11 -4.67 -0.06 43.77
N GLU A 12 -4.95 0.79 42.78
CA GLU A 12 -4.03 1.08 41.67
C GLU A 12 -2.71 1.71 42.14
N CYS A 13 -2.77 2.65 43.09
CA CYS A 13 -1.57 3.30 43.62
C CYS A 13 -0.77 2.44 44.60
N LEU A 14 -1.40 1.51 45.33
CA LEU A 14 -0.76 0.71 46.39
C LEU A 14 -0.35 -0.70 45.96
N MET A 15 -0.83 -1.23 44.83
CA MET A 15 -0.47 -2.58 44.37
C MET A 15 0.94 -2.65 43.76
N ASN A 16 1.62 -3.78 44.00
CA ASN A 16 2.87 -4.11 43.31
C ASN A 16 2.62 -4.34 41.81
N LYS A 17 3.52 -3.88 40.93
CA LYS A 17 3.48 -4.06 39.46
C LYS A 17 3.15 -5.49 39.01
N GLN A 18 3.70 -6.51 39.68
CA GLN A 18 3.41 -7.91 39.35
C GLN A 18 1.98 -8.34 39.73
N GLN A 19 1.45 -7.82 40.83
CA GLN A 19 0.09 -8.12 41.31
C GLN A 19 -0.95 -7.32 40.51
N TYR A 20 -0.63 -6.07 40.15
CA TYR A 20 -1.45 -5.21 39.29
C TYR A 20 -1.67 -5.86 37.91
N ALA A 21 -0.60 -6.35 37.27
CA ALA A 21 -0.70 -7.05 35.98
C ALA A 21 -1.64 -8.27 36.04
N LYS A 22 -1.64 -9.01 37.16
CA LYS A 22 -2.55 -10.14 37.39
C LYS A 22 -3.99 -9.69 37.60
N HIS A 23 -4.22 -8.64 38.38
CA HIS A 23 -5.55 -8.07 38.63
C HIS A 23 -6.19 -7.52 37.34
N CYS A 24 -5.43 -6.78 36.53
CA CYS A 24 -5.88 -6.31 35.21
C CYS A 24 -6.11 -7.48 34.23
N GLY A 25 -5.28 -8.53 34.29
CA GLY A 25 -5.39 -9.70 33.43
C GLY A 25 -6.62 -10.57 33.71
N GLN A 26 -6.98 -10.78 34.98
CA GLN A 26 -8.09 -11.66 35.40
C GLN A 26 -9.47 -11.07 35.04
N ASN A 27 -9.67 -9.77 35.22
CA ASN A 27 -10.94 -9.12 34.91
C ASN A 27 -11.19 -8.98 33.40
N THR A 28 -10.13 -8.96 32.58
CA THR A 28 -10.23 -8.82 31.12
C THR A 28 -10.36 -10.14 30.39
N THR A 29 -9.78 -11.23 30.90
CA THR A 29 -9.85 -12.57 30.27
C THR A 29 -11.25 -13.18 30.33
N THR A 30 -11.91 -13.12 31.50
CA THR A 30 -13.27 -13.66 31.69
C THR A 30 -14.30 -12.98 30.78
N LYS A 31 -14.24 -11.64 30.67
CA LYS A 31 -15.10 -10.86 29.76
C LYS A 31 -14.83 -11.19 28.29
N LYS A 32 -13.57 -11.32 27.88
CA LYS A 32 -13.18 -11.71 26.51
C LYS A 32 -13.71 -13.09 26.12
N ASP A 33 -13.66 -14.06 27.04
CA ASP A 33 -14.15 -15.41 26.78
C ASP A 33 -15.68 -15.46 26.65
N SER A 34 -16.42 -14.68 27.43
CA SER A 34 -17.88 -14.53 27.28
C SER A 34 -18.23 -13.96 25.91
N ILE A 35 -17.61 -12.84 25.54
CA ILE A 35 -17.83 -12.18 24.24
C ILE A 35 -17.50 -13.13 23.09
N ARG A 36 -16.46 -13.97 23.21
CA ARG A 36 -16.11 -14.95 22.18
C ARG A 36 -17.18 -16.03 22.01
N LYS A 37 -17.79 -16.49 23.11
CA LYS A 37 -18.89 -17.47 23.08
C LYS A 37 -20.14 -16.85 22.46
N ASP A 38 -20.52 -15.64 22.88
CA ASP A 38 -21.67 -14.92 22.36
C ASP A 38 -21.49 -14.59 20.88
N LYS A 39 -20.31 -14.14 20.47
CA LYS A 39 -19.98 -13.92 19.06
C LYS A 39 -20.15 -15.17 18.21
N LYS A 40 -19.76 -16.35 18.71
CA LYS A 40 -19.94 -17.61 17.99
C LYS A 40 -21.42 -17.97 17.88
N PHE A 41 -22.19 -17.78 18.94
CA PHE A 41 -23.63 -18.06 18.98
C PHE A 41 -24.42 -17.13 18.04
N TYR A 42 -24.15 -15.82 18.10
CA TYR A 42 -24.84 -14.80 17.31
C TYR A 42 -24.25 -14.60 15.91
N LYS A 43 -23.18 -15.31 15.53
CA LYS A 43 -22.48 -15.15 14.24
C LYS A 43 -23.44 -15.09 13.04
N LYS A 44 -24.40 -16.01 12.97
CA LYS A 44 -25.38 -16.09 11.87
C LYS A 44 -26.33 -14.89 11.85
N ARG A 45 -26.83 -14.47 13.02
CA ARG A 45 -27.73 -13.31 13.16
C ARG A 45 -27.03 -12.00 12.85
N ILE A 46 -25.79 -11.84 13.31
CA ILE A 46 -24.95 -10.68 12.99
C ILE A 46 -24.73 -10.60 11.47
N PHE A 47 -24.40 -11.71 10.83
CA PHE A 47 -24.20 -11.74 9.38
C PHE A 47 -25.47 -11.36 8.62
N ASP A 48 -26.63 -11.91 9.00
CA ASP A 48 -27.92 -11.57 8.40
C ASP A 48 -28.25 -10.08 8.57
N LEU A 49 -28.07 -9.54 9.78
CA LEU A 49 -28.27 -8.12 10.06
C LEU A 49 -27.35 -7.23 9.22
N THR A 50 -26.05 -7.54 9.14
CA THR A 50 -25.10 -6.79 8.31
C THR A 50 -25.47 -6.83 6.84
N LYS A 51 -26.00 -7.95 6.35
CA LYS A 51 -26.43 -8.09 4.95
C LYS A 51 -27.63 -7.21 4.63
N ARG A 52 -28.62 -7.16 5.53
CA ARG A 52 -29.78 -6.27 5.41
C ARG A 52 -29.37 -4.80 5.44
N LEU A 53 -28.46 -4.44 6.35
CA LEU A 53 -27.90 -3.09 6.44
C LEU A 53 -27.18 -2.65 5.16
N LEU A 54 -26.39 -3.55 4.54
CA LEU A 54 -25.75 -3.28 3.25
C LEU A 54 -26.75 -3.06 2.10
N ASN A 55 -27.92 -3.71 2.16
CA ASN A 55 -28.99 -3.55 1.18
C ASN A 55 -29.91 -2.34 1.46
N ASN A 56 -29.60 -1.52 2.48
CA ASN A 56 -30.43 -0.42 2.98
C ASN A 56 -31.80 -0.86 3.57
N GLU A 57 -31.95 -2.14 3.90
CA GLU A 57 -33.13 -2.67 4.59
C GLU A 57 -32.94 -2.52 6.11
N LYS A 58 -33.31 -1.34 6.63
CA LYS A 58 -33.22 -1.06 8.07
C LYS A 58 -34.40 -1.70 8.80
N PRO A 59 -34.18 -2.59 9.78
CA PRO A 59 -35.25 -3.09 10.63
C PRO A 59 -35.86 -1.93 11.43
N GLU A 60 -37.18 -1.81 11.42
CA GLU A 60 -37.91 -0.73 12.09
C GLU A 60 -37.72 -0.74 13.62
N THR A 61 -37.39 -1.90 14.20
CA THR A 61 -37.14 -2.10 15.63
C THR A 61 -35.67 -1.92 16.05
N MET A 62 -34.82 -1.44 15.15
CA MET A 62 -33.38 -1.36 15.37
C MET A 62 -33.00 -0.14 16.23
N TYR A 63 -32.10 -0.35 17.18
CA TYR A 63 -31.51 0.75 17.95
C TYR A 63 -30.70 1.69 17.03
N PRO A 64 -30.90 3.01 17.10
CA PRO A 64 -30.17 3.99 16.27
C PRO A 64 -28.65 3.89 16.39
N ASP A 65 -28.16 3.54 17.59
CA ASP A 65 -26.73 3.38 17.87
C ASP A 65 -26.07 2.29 17.02
N VAL A 66 -26.77 1.18 16.79
CA VAL A 66 -26.26 0.10 15.94
C VAL A 66 -26.12 0.56 14.48
N GLY A 67 -26.98 1.48 14.04
CA GLY A 67 -26.92 2.05 12.69
C GLY A 67 -25.71 2.96 12.54
N SER A 68 -25.53 3.87 13.50
CA SER A 68 -24.36 4.77 13.54
C SER A 68 -23.04 4.00 13.64
N ALA A 69 -22.98 2.97 14.48
CA ALA A 69 -21.82 2.10 14.61
C ALA A 69 -21.52 1.34 13.30
N PHE A 70 -22.55 0.86 12.60
CA PHE A 70 -22.40 0.21 11.31
C PHE A 70 -21.90 1.18 10.23
N ASP A 71 -22.46 2.38 10.13
CA ASP A 71 -22.00 3.39 9.18
C ASP A 71 -20.54 3.78 9.42
N SER A 72 -20.16 3.90 10.69
CA SER A 72 -18.76 4.17 11.09
C SER A 72 -17.83 3.02 10.68
N TYR A 73 -18.24 1.78 10.97
CA TYR A 73 -17.51 0.58 10.53
C TYR A 73 -17.37 0.51 9.00
N ALA A 74 -18.46 0.75 8.27
CA ALA A 74 -18.46 0.72 6.81
C ALA A 74 -17.53 1.78 6.21
N ARG A 75 -17.50 3.00 6.76
CA ARG A 75 -16.55 4.05 6.35
C ARG A 75 -15.10 3.61 6.52
N VAL A 76 -14.76 3.03 7.67
CA VAL A 76 -13.41 2.53 7.95
C VAL A 76 -13.04 1.39 6.99
N CYS A 77 -13.96 0.47 6.70
CA CYS A 77 -13.71 -0.58 5.72
C CYS A 77 -13.47 -0.03 4.31
N ILE A 78 -14.28 0.95 3.87
CA ILE A 78 -14.11 1.59 2.55
C ILE A 78 -12.75 2.29 2.47
N GLU A 79 -12.35 3.00 3.52
CA GLU A 79 -11.05 3.67 3.57
C GLU A 79 -9.89 2.68 3.53
N TYR A 80 -9.97 1.60 4.32
CA TYR A 80 -8.99 0.51 4.29
C TYR A 80 -8.83 -0.08 2.87
N PHE A 81 -9.93 -0.38 2.18
CA PHE A 81 -9.87 -0.90 0.82
C PHE A 81 -9.29 0.11 -0.17
N LYS A 82 -9.65 1.41 -0.06
CA LYS A 82 -9.05 2.46 -0.89
C LYS A 82 -7.53 2.55 -0.71
N ILE A 83 -7.04 2.41 0.52
CA ILE A 83 -5.59 2.45 0.79
C ILE A 83 -4.91 1.24 0.17
N LEU A 84 -5.48 0.05 0.36
CA LEU A 84 -4.96 -1.20 -0.20
C LEU A 84 -4.92 -1.17 -1.73
N ASP A 85 -6.00 -0.72 -2.37
CA ASP A 85 -6.05 -0.63 -3.82
C ASP A 85 -5.09 0.43 -4.38
N LYS A 86 -4.93 1.57 -3.69
CA LYS A 86 -3.89 2.56 -4.05
C LYS A 86 -2.49 2.00 -3.93
N SER A 87 -2.18 1.31 -2.82
CA SER A 87 -0.84 0.75 -2.62
C SER A 87 -0.51 -0.27 -3.70
N ASP A 88 -1.48 -1.11 -4.07
CA ASP A 88 -1.26 -2.16 -5.05
C ASP A 88 -1.06 -1.57 -6.46
N ILE A 89 -1.85 -0.55 -6.85
CA ILE A 89 -1.69 0.15 -8.13
C ILE A 89 -0.32 0.84 -8.21
N ILE A 90 0.10 1.50 -7.13
CA ILE A 90 1.41 2.16 -7.07
C ILE A 90 2.53 1.12 -7.15
N GLN A 91 2.38 -0.03 -6.51
CA GLN A 91 3.38 -1.10 -6.54
C GLN A 91 3.47 -1.80 -7.90
N GLU A 92 2.35 -1.92 -8.62
CA GLU A 92 2.32 -2.48 -9.97
C GLU A 92 3.21 -1.70 -10.94
N ASP A 93 3.28 -0.37 -10.81
CA ASP A 93 4.18 0.48 -11.60
C ASP A 93 5.67 0.15 -11.41
N TYR A 94 6.02 -0.47 -10.29
CA TYR A 94 7.39 -0.85 -9.96
C TYR A 94 7.68 -2.35 -10.21
N ALA A 95 6.73 -3.10 -10.78
CA ALA A 95 6.89 -4.54 -11.04
C ALA A 95 8.08 -4.87 -11.94
N GLU A 96 8.46 -3.95 -12.85
CA GLU A 96 9.62 -4.12 -13.75
C GLU A 96 10.97 -3.87 -13.06
N ILE A 97 10.97 -3.23 -11.89
CA ILE A 97 12.19 -2.99 -11.09
C ILE A 97 12.50 -4.26 -10.29
N ASN A 98 12.98 -5.29 -10.99
CA ASN A 98 13.49 -6.49 -10.35
C ASN A 98 14.67 -6.15 -9.42
N ALA A 99 14.56 -6.52 -8.14
CA ALA A 99 15.62 -6.35 -7.14
C ALA A 99 16.92 -7.09 -7.52
N ASP A 100 16.85 -8.12 -8.35
CA ASP A 100 18.03 -8.86 -8.85
C ASP A 100 18.93 -8.02 -9.78
N SER A 101 18.40 -6.93 -10.34
CA SER A 101 19.17 -5.98 -11.16
C SER A 101 20.19 -5.18 -10.33
N LEU A 102 19.97 -5.03 -9.02
CA LEU A 102 20.84 -4.24 -8.14
C LEU A 102 22.17 -4.95 -7.85
N ASN A 103 22.20 -6.29 -7.96
CA ASN A 103 23.41 -7.10 -7.82
C ASN A 103 24.30 -7.07 -9.08
N LYS A 104 23.87 -6.37 -10.13
CA LYS A 104 24.62 -6.17 -11.38
C LYS A 104 24.94 -4.70 -11.65
N LEU A 105 25.08 -3.87 -10.62
CA LEU A 105 25.95 -2.71 -10.79
C LEU A 105 27.37 -3.25 -10.99
N PRO A 106 28.03 -3.03 -12.15
CA PRO A 106 29.46 -3.22 -12.19
C PRO A 106 30.04 -2.32 -11.10
N ALA A 107 30.70 -2.91 -10.12
CA ALA A 107 31.59 -2.13 -9.26
C ALA A 107 32.47 -1.34 -10.21
N ASP A 108 32.34 -0.01 -10.22
CA ASP A 108 33.10 0.86 -11.10
C ASP A 108 34.58 0.53 -10.84
N PRO A 109 35.29 -0.10 -11.79
CA PRO A 109 36.69 -0.48 -11.57
C PRO A 109 37.59 0.75 -11.42
N SER A 110 37.06 1.97 -11.64
CA SER A 110 37.75 3.23 -11.47
C SER A 110 37.74 3.78 -10.03
N TYR A 111 37.02 3.16 -9.08
CA TYR A 111 36.96 3.67 -7.70
C TYR A 111 38.17 3.24 -6.87
N ASN A 112 39.34 3.83 -7.16
CA ASN A 112 40.51 3.75 -6.30
C ASN A 112 40.44 4.85 -5.24
N ALA A 113 39.87 4.53 -4.08
CA ALA A 113 39.77 5.45 -2.94
C ALA A 113 41.13 6.07 -2.53
N VAL A 114 42.23 5.38 -2.81
CA VAL A 114 43.61 5.86 -2.57
C VAL A 114 44.01 6.96 -3.56
N GLU A 115 43.70 6.83 -4.85
CA GLU A 115 44.02 7.86 -5.86
C GLU A 115 43.19 9.13 -5.66
N GLU A 116 41.91 9.00 -5.31
CA GLU A 116 41.04 10.15 -5.02
C GLU A 116 41.52 10.93 -3.77
N SER A 117 41.89 10.21 -2.70
CA SER A 117 42.45 10.82 -1.49
C SER A 117 43.77 11.55 -1.78
N MET A 118 44.60 10.98 -2.67
CA MET A 118 45.85 11.59 -3.10
C MET A 118 45.63 12.84 -3.96
N LEU A 119 44.56 12.89 -4.76
CA LEU A 119 44.14 14.08 -5.50
C LEU A 119 43.67 15.21 -4.57
N MET A 120 43.09 14.88 -3.41
CA MET A 120 42.66 15.85 -2.40
C MET A 120 43.83 16.43 -1.60
N MET A 121 44.93 15.69 -1.49
CA MET A 121 46.16 16.14 -0.82
C MET A 121 47.13 16.91 -1.73
N ARG A 122 46.83 17.07 -3.03
CA ARG A 122 47.73 17.76 -3.96
C ARG A 122 47.81 19.26 -3.65
N SER A 123 49.03 19.77 -3.42
CA SER A 123 49.27 21.21 -3.32
C SER A 123 49.35 21.83 -4.72
N ILE A 124 48.55 22.86 -4.97
CA ILE A 124 48.52 23.55 -6.26
C ILE A 124 49.73 24.48 -6.34
N LYS A 125 50.76 24.08 -7.09
CA LYS A 125 51.86 24.97 -7.47
C LYS A 125 51.39 25.82 -8.65
N ILE A 126 51.04 27.07 -8.39
CA ILE A 126 50.66 28.05 -9.42
C ILE A 126 51.95 28.46 -10.13
N THR A 127 52.26 27.82 -11.26
CA THR A 127 53.36 28.27 -12.13
C THR A 127 52.87 29.45 -12.98
N GLU A 128 53.30 30.64 -12.57
CA GLU A 128 53.24 31.94 -13.26
C GLU A 128 51.85 32.62 -13.43
N PRO A 129 51.81 33.97 -13.41
CA PRO A 129 50.56 34.73 -13.43
C PRO A 129 49.86 34.60 -14.78
N ASN A 130 48.67 34.00 -14.74
CA ASN A 130 47.73 33.91 -15.83
C ASN A 130 47.37 35.30 -16.40
N ALA A 131 47.60 35.52 -17.69
CA ALA A 131 46.92 36.59 -18.41
C ALA A 131 45.39 36.41 -18.26
N LEU A 132 44.71 37.49 -17.87
CA LEU A 132 43.29 37.52 -17.48
C LEU A 132 42.35 36.84 -18.48
N GLU A 133 42.70 36.84 -19.77
CA GLU A 133 41.90 36.24 -20.84
C GLU A 133 41.80 34.71 -20.75
N LYS A 134 42.80 34.04 -20.17
CA LYS A 134 42.82 32.57 -20.00
C LYS A 134 42.02 32.09 -18.78
N LEU A 135 41.67 33.03 -17.89
CA LEU A 135 40.86 32.78 -16.68
C LEU A 135 39.35 32.87 -16.96
N VAL A 136 38.95 33.35 -18.13
CA VAL A 136 37.53 33.49 -18.50
C VAL A 136 37.10 32.27 -19.31
N LYS A 137 36.50 31.28 -18.63
CA LYS A 137 35.76 30.22 -19.33
C LYS A 137 34.46 30.80 -19.89
N ARG A 138 34.39 30.98 -21.21
CA ARG A 138 33.12 31.25 -21.90
C ARG A 138 32.28 29.99 -21.87
N THR A 139 31.37 29.89 -20.89
CA THR A 139 30.38 28.83 -20.83
C THR A 139 29.20 29.20 -21.74
N SER A 140 29.07 28.54 -22.88
CA SER A 140 27.79 28.55 -23.60
C SER A 140 26.79 27.77 -22.76
N ALA A 141 25.78 28.46 -22.24
CA ALA A 141 24.72 27.85 -21.45
C ALA A 141 23.93 26.89 -22.36
N LYS A 142 24.29 25.61 -22.36
CA LYS A 142 23.41 24.58 -22.92
C LYS A 142 22.16 24.59 -22.06
N LEU A 143 20.98 24.68 -22.70
CA LEU A 143 19.71 24.55 -21.99
C LEU A 143 19.74 23.23 -21.22
N GLU A 144 19.84 23.30 -19.90
CA GLU A 144 19.76 22.10 -19.07
C GLU A 144 18.36 21.51 -19.25
N LYS A 145 18.30 20.21 -19.55
CA LYS A 145 17.03 19.50 -19.59
C LYS A 145 16.41 19.66 -18.21
N LYS A 146 15.19 20.21 -18.16
CA LYS A 146 14.48 20.41 -16.90
C LYS A 146 14.46 19.09 -16.12
N PRO A 147 14.80 19.08 -14.83
CA PRO A 147 14.76 17.88 -14.04
C PRO A 147 13.34 17.31 -14.05
N ILE A 148 13.22 15.99 -14.17
CA ILE A 148 11.94 15.30 -14.08
C ILE A 148 11.54 15.34 -12.61
N ILE A 149 10.57 16.19 -12.28
CA ILE A 149 9.98 16.26 -10.95
C ILE A 149 8.93 15.16 -10.79
N PRO A 150 8.74 14.63 -9.56
CA PRO A 150 7.66 13.69 -9.30
C PRO A 150 6.30 14.34 -9.59
N LEU A 151 5.44 13.62 -10.30
CA LEU A 151 4.08 14.03 -10.63
C LEU A 151 3.09 13.17 -9.84
N GLN A 152 2.00 13.79 -9.37
CA GLN A 152 0.90 13.06 -8.74
C GLN A 152 0.14 12.27 -9.82
N LYS A 153 -0.04 10.96 -9.61
CA LYS A 153 -0.87 10.12 -10.48
C LYS A 153 -2.35 10.24 -10.09
N ASP A 154 -3.21 10.33 -11.10
CA ASP A 154 -4.65 10.18 -10.93
C ASP A 154 -5.02 8.68 -10.93
N ILE A 155 -5.42 8.17 -9.76
CA ILE A 155 -5.76 6.77 -9.56
C ILE A 155 -7.28 6.59 -9.58
N ASN A 156 -7.79 5.79 -10.52
CA ASN A 156 -9.22 5.48 -10.66
C ASN A 156 -9.66 4.37 -9.69
N LEU A 157 -10.13 4.75 -8.51
CA LEU A 157 -10.61 3.79 -7.48
C LEU A 157 -12.00 3.20 -7.75
N LYS A 158 -12.60 3.52 -8.90
CA LYS A 158 -13.95 3.04 -9.29
C LYS A 158 -13.91 1.94 -10.35
N ASP A 159 -12.72 1.45 -10.68
CA ASP A 159 -12.58 0.43 -11.71
C ASP A 159 -13.27 -0.88 -11.29
N PRO A 160 -14.05 -1.52 -12.19
CA PRO A 160 -14.84 -2.70 -11.87
C PRO A 160 -13.98 -3.90 -11.44
N ASN A 161 -12.71 -3.93 -11.83
CA ASN A 161 -11.75 -4.95 -11.40
C ASN A 161 -11.49 -4.92 -9.88
N LEU A 162 -11.46 -3.73 -9.27
CA LEU A 162 -11.22 -3.57 -7.83
C LEU A 162 -12.41 -4.05 -6.99
N LYS A 163 -13.62 -4.04 -7.57
CA LYS A 163 -14.85 -4.46 -6.88
C LYS A 163 -14.86 -5.95 -6.50
N ASN A 164 -14.25 -6.81 -7.32
CA ASN A 164 -14.26 -8.26 -7.12
C ASN A 164 -12.93 -8.81 -6.56
N LYS A 165 -11.96 -7.93 -6.29
CA LYS A 165 -10.63 -8.31 -5.79
C LYS A 165 -10.74 -8.95 -4.41
N GLY A 166 -10.10 -10.10 -4.23
CA GLY A 166 -10.06 -10.84 -2.96
C GLY A 166 -11.34 -11.62 -2.59
N ILE A 167 -12.34 -11.67 -3.47
CA ILE A 167 -13.57 -12.44 -3.24
C ILE A 167 -13.46 -13.81 -3.92
N SER A 168 -13.69 -14.89 -3.17
CA SER A 168 -13.67 -16.26 -3.71
C SER A 168 -14.85 -16.49 -4.65
N LYS A 169 -14.57 -16.99 -5.86
CA LYS A 169 -15.58 -17.39 -6.84
C LYS A 169 -16.41 -18.56 -6.32
N LYS A 170 -17.72 -18.48 -6.48
CA LYS A 170 -18.62 -19.60 -6.20
C LYS A 170 -18.89 -20.34 -7.51
N ASN A 171 -18.51 -21.62 -7.56
CA ASN A 171 -18.59 -22.43 -8.78
C ASN A 171 -20.01 -22.68 -9.34
N ASN A 172 -21.07 -22.17 -8.69
CA ASN A 172 -22.48 -22.45 -9.04
C ASN A 172 -23.32 -21.17 -9.29
N ILE A 173 -22.70 -19.99 -9.43
CA ILE A 173 -23.44 -18.76 -9.74
C ILE A 173 -22.59 -17.93 -10.72
N ASN A 174 -23.09 -17.69 -11.93
CA ASN A 174 -22.51 -16.71 -12.84
C ASN A 174 -22.88 -15.30 -12.35
N SER A 175 -21.89 -14.50 -11.95
CA SER A 175 -22.08 -13.10 -11.58
C SER A 175 -22.12 -12.25 -12.85
N LYS A 176 -23.15 -11.41 -13.03
CA LYS A 176 -23.33 -10.49 -14.19
C LYS A 176 -22.11 -9.58 -14.45
N TYR A 177 -21.23 -9.40 -13.46
CA TYR A 177 -20.02 -8.59 -13.56
C TYR A 177 -18.79 -9.38 -14.07
N GLU A 178 -18.92 -10.68 -14.36
CA GLU A 178 -17.82 -11.52 -14.87
C GLU A 178 -17.76 -11.58 -16.40
N GLU A 179 -18.88 -11.36 -17.11
CA GLU A 179 -18.97 -11.50 -18.57
C GLU A 179 -18.13 -10.49 -19.37
N THR A 180 -17.74 -9.37 -18.77
CA THR A 180 -16.97 -8.32 -19.46
C THR A 180 -15.47 -8.60 -19.55
N HIS A 181 -14.94 -9.57 -18.80
CA HIS A 181 -13.47 -9.71 -18.62
C HIS A 181 -12.83 -10.88 -19.37
N GLU A 182 -13.59 -11.82 -19.93
CA GLU A 182 -13.01 -12.91 -20.74
C GLU A 182 -12.55 -12.45 -22.14
N LYS A 183 -13.02 -11.28 -22.62
CA LYS A 183 -12.71 -10.81 -23.98
C LYS A 183 -11.43 -9.98 -24.11
N ASP A 184 -10.87 -9.45 -23.01
CA ASP A 184 -9.68 -8.58 -23.06
C ASP A 184 -8.35 -9.33 -22.87
N ASN A 185 -8.36 -10.51 -22.23
CA ASN A 185 -7.13 -11.30 -22.02
C ASN A 185 -6.69 -12.14 -23.23
N SER A 186 -7.51 -12.29 -24.26
CA SER A 186 -7.19 -13.12 -25.45
C SER A 186 -6.50 -12.36 -26.60
N LYS A 187 -6.36 -11.02 -26.52
CA LYS A 187 -5.79 -10.20 -27.61
C LYS A 187 -4.31 -9.83 -27.48
N LYS A 188 -3.63 -10.18 -26.38
CA LYS A 188 -2.20 -9.80 -26.17
C LYS A 188 -1.16 -10.88 -26.49
N THR A 189 -1.57 -12.07 -26.93
CA THR A 189 -0.64 -13.13 -27.35
C THR A 189 -0.95 -13.58 -28.77
N GLY A 190 -0.18 -13.08 -29.73
CA GLY A 190 -0.15 -13.64 -31.09
C GLY A 190 -0.12 -12.58 -32.18
N GLN A 191 1.07 -12.05 -32.47
CA GLN A 191 1.47 -11.64 -33.82
C GLN A 191 2.99 -11.44 -33.88
N THR A 192 3.71 -12.56 -34.03
CA THR A 192 5.06 -12.57 -34.60
C THR A 192 5.14 -13.78 -35.53
N GLU A 193 4.62 -13.68 -36.76
CA GLU A 193 5.03 -14.58 -37.86
C GLU A 193 5.07 -13.83 -39.19
N ASN A 194 6.21 -14.01 -39.88
CA ASN A 194 6.64 -13.40 -41.14
C ASN A 194 5.67 -13.60 -42.33
N PRO A 195 5.64 -12.68 -43.31
CA PRO A 195 5.01 -12.94 -44.60
C PRO A 195 5.92 -13.78 -45.51
N LYS A 196 5.39 -14.91 -46.01
CA LYS A 196 5.98 -15.68 -47.11
C LYS A 196 5.69 -15.00 -48.46
N ASN A 197 6.74 -14.80 -49.24
CA ASN A 197 6.73 -14.43 -50.65
C ASN A 197 5.91 -15.43 -51.48
N ASN A 198 5.07 -14.91 -52.40
CA ASN A 198 4.58 -15.64 -53.56
C ASN A 198 5.07 -14.91 -54.82
N GLU A 199 6.13 -15.44 -55.44
CA GLU A 199 6.51 -15.12 -56.82
C GLU A 199 5.58 -15.89 -57.77
N LYS A 200 4.95 -15.14 -58.68
CA LYS A 200 4.11 -15.66 -59.76
C LYS A 200 5.01 -16.16 -60.89
N THR A 201 4.90 -17.43 -61.24
CA THR A 201 5.34 -17.95 -62.54
C THR A 201 4.38 -17.49 -63.63
N LYS A 202 4.93 -17.02 -64.74
CA LYS A 202 4.26 -16.69 -65.99
C LYS A 202 4.61 -17.74 -67.04
#